data_AF-A0A3E2SVJ6-F1
#
_entry.id   AF-A0A3E2SVJ6-F1
#
_cell.length_a   1.000
_cell.length_b   1.000
_cell.length_c   1.000
_cell.angle_alpha   90.00
_cell.angle_beta   90.00
_cell.angle_gamma   90.00
#
_symmetry.space_group_name_H-M   'P 1'
#
loop_
_entity.id
_entity.type
_entity.pdbx_description
1 polymer ?
#
loop_
_entity_poly.entity_id
_entity_poly.type
_entity_poly.pdbx_seq_one_letter_code
_entity_poly.pdbx_strand_id
1 'polypeptide(L)' 'MNQDERRFDFHGLGLALKRAREEKGWTQAYVAELVDRDSRTIMNIENKGQYPSFDLFVKLITMF' A
#
# COMPACT_ATOMS: atom_id res chain seq x y z
N MET A 1 -6.18 23.59 16.92
CA MET A 1 -6.42 22.34 16.17
C MET A 1 -5.08 21.77 15.80
N ASN A 2 -4.71 20.64 16.41
CA ASN A 2 -3.44 19.98 16.14
C ASN A 2 -3.51 19.35 14.75
N GLN A 3 -2.45 19.46 13.93
CA GLN A 3 -2.49 18.90 12.57
C GLN A 3 -2.68 17.37 12.55
N ASP A 4 -2.30 16.69 13.64
CA ASP A 4 -2.43 15.24 13.81
C ASP A 4 -3.89 14.75 13.87
N GLU A 5 -4.84 15.59 14.32
CA GLU A 5 -6.26 15.22 14.43
C GLU A 5 -6.96 15.09 13.08
N ARG A 6 -6.30 15.47 11.96
CA ARG A 6 -6.86 15.46 10.60
C ARG A 6 -6.18 14.47 9.66
N ARG A 7 -5.30 13.60 10.16
CA ARG A 7 -4.59 12.64 9.30
C ARG A 7 -5.45 11.41 9.07
N PHE A 8 -5.78 11.14 7.81
CA PHE A 8 -6.52 9.93 7.43
C PHE A 8 -5.73 8.67 7.84
N ASP A 9 -6.43 7.68 8.40
CA ASP A 9 -5.85 6.38 8.75
C ASP A 9 -5.83 5.45 7.54
N PHE A 10 -4.63 5.15 7.03
CA PHE A 10 -4.42 4.28 5.86
C PHE A 10 -4.37 2.79 6.20
N HIS A 11 -4.47 2.40 7.47
CA HIS A 11 -4.29 0.99 7.86
C HIS A 11 -5.34 0.07 7.21
N GLY A 12 -6.61 0.49 7.17
CA GLY A 12 -7.68 -0.27 6.51
C GLY A 12 -7.44 -0.48 5.02
N LEU A 13 -6.95 0.55 4.32
CA LEU A 13 -6.59 0.44 2.90
C LEU A 13 -5.37 -0.47 2.69
N GLY A 14 -4.37 -0.40 3.57
CA GLY A 14 -3.21 -1.29 3.55
C GLY A 14 -3.60 -2.77 3.66
N LEU A 15 -4.52 -3.10 4.57
CA LEU A 15 -5.04 -4.46 4.72
C LEU A 15 -5.85 -4.92 3.51
N ALA A 16 -6.64 -4.04 2.89
CA ALA A 16 -7.38 -4.36 1.67
C ALA A 16 -6.42 -4.67 0.50
N LEU A 17 -5.39 -3.86 0.30
CA LEU A 17 -4.35 -4.10 -0.71
C LEU A 17 -3.62 -5.43 -0.46
N LYS A 18 -3.28 -5.72 0.81
CA LYS A 18 -2.64 -6.99 1.19
C LYS A 18 -3.50 -8.19 0.80
N ARG A 19 -4.79 -8.15 1.11
CA ARG A 19 -5.73 -9.23 0.78
C ARG A 19 -5.83 -9.43 -0.73
N ALA A 20 -6.02 -8.34 -1.48
CA ALA A 20 -6.16 -8.42 -2.93
C ALA A 20 -4.86 -8.94 -3.61
N ARG A 21 -3.68 -8.57 -3.08
CA ARG A 21 -2.40 -9.16 -3.50
C ARG A 21 -2.34 -10.66 -3.24
N GLU A 22 -2.73 -11.10 -2.05
CA GLU A 22 -2.69 -12.51 -1.63
C GLU A 22 -3.69 -13.37 -2.43
N GLU A 23 -4.86 -12.82 -2.76
CA GLU A 23 -5.84 -13.48 -3.65
C GLU A 23 -5.32 -13.72 -5.07
N LYS A 24 -4.43 -12.85 -5.57
CA LYS A 24 -3.71 -13.08 -6.83
C LYS A 24 -2.50 -14.00 -6.70
N GLY A 25 -2.14 -14.43 -5.48
CA GLY A 25 -0.95 -15.23 -5.21
C GLY A 25 0.37 -14.45 -5.41
N TRP A 26 0.33 -13.12 -5.40
CA TRP A 26 1.50 -12.28 -5.66
C TRP A 26 2.32 -12.01 -4.40
N THR A 27 3.64 -11.94 -4.54
CA THR A 27 4.53 -11.57 -3.43
C THR A 27 4.70 -10.06 -3.35
N GLN A 28 5.08 -9.54 -2.18
CA GLN A 28 5.39 -8.11 -2.03
C GLN A 28 6.57 -7.69 -2.93
N ALA A 29 7.56 -8.57 -3.11
CA ALA A 29 8.69 -8.34 -4.00
C ALA A 29 8.24 -8.20 -5.47
N TYR A 30 7.38 -9.10 -5.93
CA TYR A 30 6.83 -9.05 -7.29
C TYR A 30 6.08 -7.74 -7.56
N VAL A 31 5.19 -7.33 -6.63
CA VAL A 31 4.47 -6.06 -6.76
C VAL A 31 5.43 -4.88 -6.78
N ALA A 32 6.47 -4.90 -5.93
CA ALA A 32 7.46 -3.84 -5.85
C ALA A 32 8.24 -3.66 -7.16
N GLU A 33 8.58 -4.76 -7.85
CA GLU A 33 9.17 -4.73 -9.19
C GLU A 33 8.24 -4.06 -10.22
N LEU A 34 6.93 -4.37 -10.19
CA LEU A 34 5.95 -3.78 -11.12
C LEU A 34 5.79 -2.26 -10.97
N VAL A 35 6.04 -1.71 -9.77
CA VAL A 35 5.90 -0.27 -9.49
C VAL A 35 7.22 0.46 -9.37
N ASP A 36 8.35 -0.20 -9.66
CA ASP A 36 9.70 0.34 -9.49
C ASP A 36 9.92 0.89 -8.06
N ARG A 37 9.67 0.04 -7.05
CA ARG A 37 9.84 0.36 -5.63
C ARG A 37 10.56 -0.76 -4.90
N ASP A 38 11.00 -0.45 -3.68
CA ASP A 38 11.51 -1.45 -2.75
C ASP A 38 10.36 -2.24 -2.10
N SER A 39 10.55 -3.56 -1.93
CA SER A 39 9.58 -4.46 -1.27
C SER A 39 9.14 -3.99 0.13
N ARG A 40 10.02 -3.32 0.89
CA ARG A 40 9.72 -2.70 2.19
C ARG A 40 8.68 -1.60 2.07
N THR A 41 8.61 -0.90 0.94
CA THR A 41 7.57 0.10 0.67
C THR A 41 6.20 -0.55 0.66
N ILE A 42 6.05 -1.65 -0.09
CA ILE A 42 4.80 -2.43 -0.15
C ILE A 42 4.44 -2.97 1.23
N MET A 43 5.41 -3.56 1.94
CA MET A 43 5.21 -4.08 3.29
C MET A 43 4.76 -3.01 4.29
N ASN A 44 5.34 -1.80 4.27
CA ASN A 44 4.95 -0.72 5.16
C ASN A 44 3.55 -0.18 4.84
N ILE A 45 3.16 -0.09 3.56
CA ILE A 45 1.81 0.30 3.16
C ILE A 45 0.81 -0.74 3.69
N GLU A 46 1.07 -2.03 3.43
CA GLU A 46 0.17 -3.13 3.80
C GLU A 46 0.01 -3.31 5.31
N ASN A 47 1.10 -3.23 6.07
CA ASN A 47 1.11 -3.66 7.47
C ASN A 47 1.25 -2.51 8.48
N LYS A 48 1.77 -1.35 8.07
CA LYS A 48 2.03 -0.20 8.96
C LYS A 48 1.15 1.01 8.65
N GLY A 49 0.27 0.93 7.65
CA GLY A 49 -0.55 2.06 7.22
C GLY A 49 0.28 3.24 6.73
N GLN A 50 1.47 2.98 6.17
CA GLN A 50 2.28 4.05 5.59
C GLN A 50 1.53 4.69 4.43
N TYR A 51 1.43 6.03 4.44
CA TYR A 51 0.83 6.79 3.36
C TYR A 51 1.70 6.71 2.08
N PRO A 52 1.22 6.09 0.99
CA PRO A 52 1.91 6.11 -0.30
C PRO A 52 1.77 7.47 -0.99
N SER A 53 2.60 7.74 -2.01
CA SER A 53 2.28 8.81 -2.95
C SER A 53 0.99 8.48 -3.69
N PHE A 54 0.25 9.51 -4.14
CA PHE A 54 -0.99 9.30 -4.88
C PHE A 54 -0.80 8.46 -6.15
N ASP A 55 0.28 8.69 -6.89
CA ASP A 55 0.66 7.87 -8.06
C ASP A 55 0.83 6.38 -7.70
N LEU A 56 1.58 6.08 -6.64
CA LEU A 56 1.77 4.70 -6.19
C LEU A 56 0.45 4.08 -5.73
N PHE A 57 -0.38 4.86 -5.03
CA PHE A 57 -1.70 4.40 -4.61
C PHE A 57 -2.58 4.02 -5.82
N VAL A 58 -2.68 4.90 -6.82
CA VAL A 58 -3.46 4.65 -8.04
C VAL A 58 -2.94 3.42 -8.79
N LYS A 59 -1.63 3.23 -8.89
CA LYS A 59 -1.04 2.01 -9.47
C LYS A 59 -1.46 0.75 -8.72
N LEU A 60 -1.37 0.75 -7.39
CA LEU A 60 -1.70 -0.43 -6.57
C LEU A 60 -3.19 -0.80 -6.69
N ILE A 61 -4.11 0.17 -6.60
CA ILE A 61 -5.56 -0.12 -6.68
C ILE A 61 -6.04 -0.46 -8.09
N THR A 62 -5.28 -0.15 -9.14
CA THR A 62 -5.61 -0.54 -10.53
C THR A 62 -5.03 -1.91 -10.89
N MET A 63 -3.98 -2.35 -10.19
CA MET A 63 -3.38 -3.68 -10.36
C MET A 63 -4.18 -4.80 -9.71
N PHE A 64 -4.92 -4.52 -8.64
CA PHE A 64 -5.71 -5.49 -7.90
C PHE A 64 -7.18 -5.41 -8.26
#